data_AF-A0A8S2GCQ1-F1
#
_entry.id   AF-A0A8S2GCQ1-F1
#
_cell.length_a   1.000
_cell.length_b   1.000
_cell.length_c   1.000
_cell.angle_alpha   90.00
_cell.angle_beta   90.00
_cell.angle_gamma   90.00
#
_symmetry.space_group_name_H-M   'P 1'
#
loop_
_entity.id
_entity.type
_entity.pdbx_description
1 polymer ?
#
loop_
_entity_poly.entity_id
_entity_poly.type
_entity_poly.pdbx_seq_one_letter_code
_entity_poly.pdbx_strand_id
1 'polypeptide(L)' 'EGVVVDTTGGRDTQIGSTGTSFLNIGLQNGVLLRSVLDSVTGDMSDTRTRYLGSRPVKLFRISMQNNEA' A
#
# COMPACT_ATOMS: atom_id res chain seq x y z
N GLU A 1 -1.22 2.41 13.99
CA GLU A 1 -2.34 2.42 13.04
C GLU A 1 -1.98 3.40 11.94
N GLY A 2 -1.52 2.90 10.81
CA GLY A 2 -1.28 3.70 9.62
C GLY A 2 -1.76 2.90 8.43
N VAL A 3 -2.55 3.54 7.58
CA VAL A 3 -3.03 2.97 6.32
C VAL A 3 -2.50 3.86 5.21
N VAL A 4 -1.78 3.27 4.26
CA VAL A 4 -1.25 3.99 3.09
C VAL A 4 -1.67 3.22 1.83
N VAL A 5 -2.33 3.94 0.93
CA VAL A 5 -2.72 3.45 -0.38
C VAL A 5 -1.71 3.99 -1.39
N ASP A 6 -1.03 3.07 -2.07
CA ASP A 6 -0.06 3.39 -3.10
C ASP A 6 -0.58 2.88 -4.45
N THR A 7 -0.76 3.79 -5.40
CA THR A 7 -1.07 3.45 -6.79
C THR A 7 0.22 3.58 -7.57
N THR A 8 0.77 2.45 -8.04
CA THR A 8 1.97 2.45 -8.89
C THR A 8 1.56 2.81 -10.32
N GLY A 9 1.40 4.11 -10.59
CA GLY A 9 1.07 4.64 -11.90
C GLY A 9 1.58 6.07 -11.99
N GLY A 10 2.48 6.32 -12.95
CA GLY A 10 3.06 7.65 -13.18
C GLY A 10 1.97 8.70 -13.32
N ARG A 11 2.24 9.91 -12.80
CA ARG A 11 1.35 11.07 -12.88
C ARG A 11 1.05 11.42 -14.33
N ASP A 12 0.01 10.82 -14.88
CA ASP A 12 -0.76 11.39 -15.97
C ASP A 12 -2.24 11.09 -15.71
N THR A 13 -3.03 12.15 -15.74
CA THR A 13 -4.49 12.18 -15.68
C THR A 13 -5.10 11.33 -16.78
N GLN A 14 -5.17 10.02 -16.57
CA GLN A 14 -6.06 9.11 -17.30
C GLN A 14 -6.91 8.33 -16.31
N ILE A 15 -8.23 8.39 -16.54
CA ILE A 15 -9.29 7.65 -15.84
C ILE A 15 -9.18 6.15 -16.21
N GLY A 16 -8.01 5.54 -15.97
CA GLY A 16 -7.67 4.22 -16.47
C GLY A 16 -6.17 3.92 -16.47
N SER A 17 -5.39 4.42 -15.51
CA SER A 17 -4.03 3.90 -15.31
C SER A 17 -4.13 2.44 -14.85
N THR A 18 -3.79 1.48 -15.72
CA THR A 18 -3.72 0.04 -15.43
C THR A 18 -2.52 -0.30 -14.54
N GLY A 19 -2.39 0.40 -13.41
CA GLY A 19 -1.41 0.13 -12.37
C GLY A 19 -2.04 -0.67 -11.24
N THR A 20 -1.34 -1.67 -10.73
CA THR A 20 -1.77 -2.39 -9.52
C THR A 20 -1.74 -1.44 -8.33
N SER A 21 -2.87 -1.31 -7.63
CA SER A 21 -2.92 -0.54 -6.38
C SER A 21 -2.64 -1.46 -5.20
N PHE A 22 -1.87 -0.96 -4.23
CA PHE A 22 -1.52 -1.69 -3.02
C PHE A 22 -2.04 -0.96 -1.78
N LEU A 23 -2.60 -1.72 -0.86
CA LEU A 23 -3.02 -1.27 0.46
C LEU A 23 -2.05 -1.80 1.51
N ASN A 24 -1.30 -0.91 2.15
CA ASN A 24 -0.41 -1.24 3.26
C ASN A 24 -1.11 -0.90 4.60
N ILE A 25 -1.16 -1.84 5.54
CA ILE A 25 -1.84 -1.73 6.83
C ILE A 25 -0.86 -2.06 7.96
N GLY A 26 -0.59 -1.08 8.83
CA GLY A 26 0.24 -1.25 10.01
C GLY A 26 -0.55 -1.44 11.30
N LEU A 27 -0.41 -2.61 11.94
CA LEU A 27 -1.12 -2.98 13.16
C LEU A 27 -0.33 -2.65 14.43
N GLN A 28 -1.05 -2.46 15.54
CA GLN A 28 -0.50 -2.21 16.89
C GLN A 28 0.45 -3.30 17.41
N ASN A 29 0.21 -4.55 17.04
CA ASN A 29 1.02 -5.70 17.44
C ASN A 29 2.31 -5.87 16.61
N GLY A 30 2.64 -4.89 15.76
CA GLY A 30 3.85 -4.90 14.94
C GLY A 30 3.77 -5.78 13.69
N VAL A 31 2.55 -6.15 13.30
CA VAL A 31 2.27 -6.82 12.03
C VAL A 31 2.00 -5.79 10.93
N LEU A 32 2.56 -6.04 9.75
CA LEU A 32 2.30 -5.32 8.50
C LEU A 32 1.52 -6.24 7.55
N LEU A 33 0.43 -5.75 6.99
CA LEU A 33 -0.28 -6.40 5.89
C LEU A 33 -0.11 -5.58 4.61
N ARG A 34 0.06 -6.25 3.48
CA ARG A 34 -0.05 -5.66 2.15
C ARG A 34 -1.08 -6.46 1.35
N SER A 35 -2.06 -5.77 0.76
CA SER A 35 -3.05 -6.37 -0.15
C SER A 35 -3.03 -5.66 -1.49
N VAL A 36 -3.38 -6.37 -2.55
CA VAL A 36 -3.77 -5.75 -3.82
C VAL A 36 -5.18 -5.19 -3.68
N LEU A 37 -5.41 -3.97 -4.15
CA LEU A 37 -6.70 -3.30 -4.15
C LEU A 37 -7.20 -3.15 -5.59
N ASP A 38 -8.40 -3.63 -5.87
CA ASP A 38 -9.10 -3.33 -7.12
C ASP A 38 -9.58 -1.87 -7.09
N SER A 39 -9.23 -1.08 -8.11
CA SER A 39 -9.54 0.35 -8.16
C SER A 39 -11.00 0.66 -8.50
N VAL A 40 -11.76 -0.31 -9.01
CA VAL A 40 -13.15 -0.16 -9.39
C VAL A 40 -14.07 -0.75 -8.32
N THR A 41 -13.84 -2.00 -7.91
CA THR A 41 -14.69 -2.68 -6.93
C THR A 41 -14.30 -2.36 -5.48
N GLY A 42 -13.03 -2.01 -5.24
CA GLY A 42 -12.49 -1.85 -3.89
C GLY A 42 -12.21 -3.18 -3.18
N ASP A 43 -12.33 -4.31 -3.87
CA ASP A 43 -12.01 -5.61 -3.29
C ASP A 43 -10.52 -5.74 -2.98
N MET A 44 -10.24 -6.51 -1.94
CA MET A 44 -8.89 -6.79 -1.48
C MET A 44 -8.52 -8.23 -1.81
N SER A 45 -7.44 -8.42 -2.57
CA SER A 45 -6.88 -9.75 -2.87
C SER A 45 -5.42 -9.85 -2.46
N ASP A 46 -4.87 -11.07 -2.49
CA ASP A 46 -3.44 -11.36 -2.32
C ASP A 46 -2.83 -10.78 -1.04
N THR A 47 -3.56 -10.86 0.06
CA THR A 47 -3.13 -10.33 1.35
C THR A 47 -1.91 -11.09 1.87
N ARG A 48 -0.79 -10.37 2.02
CA ARG A 48 0.47 -10.88 2.56
C ARG A 48 0.74 -10.25 3.92
N THR A 49 1.24 -11.04 4.86
CA THR A 49 1.52 -10.61 6.23
C THR A 49 3.01 -10.70 6.54
N ARG A 50 3.54 -9.72 7.27
CA ARG A 50 4.92 -9.69 7.77
C ARG A 50 4.95 -9.18 9.21
N TYR A 51 5.67 -9.89 10.09
CA TYR A 51 5.94 -9.43 11.45
C TYR A 51 7.22 -8.60 11.47
N LEU A 52 7.16 -7.36 11.95
CA LEU A 52 8.28 -6.41 11.97
C LEU A 52 8.88 -6.18 13.37
N GLY A 53 8.29 -6.78 14.40
CA GLY A 53 8.72 -6.64 15.79
C GLY A 53 7.54 -6.38 16.71
N SER A 54 7.80 -6.06 17.98
CA SER A 54 6.75 -5.92 19.01
C SER A 54 6.13 -4.51 19.10
N ARG A 55 6.57 -3.56 18.26
CA ARG A 55 6.13 -2.16 18.32
C ARG A 55 5.08 -1.88 17.25
N PRO A 56 4.11 -0.97 17.51
CA PRO A 56 3.12 -0.58 16.50
C PRO A 56 3.75 -0.10 15.19
N VAL A 57 3.26 -0.62 14.06
CA VAL A 57 3.71 -0.19 12.73
C VAL A 57 3.11 1.17 12.38
N LYS A 58 3.95 2.08 11.90
CA LYS A 58 3.56 3.40 11.37
C LYS A 58 4.02 3.47 9.91
N LEU A 59 3.13 3.92 9.05
CA LEU A 59 3.39 4.04 7.61
C LEU A 59 3.54 5.51 7.24
N PHE A 60 4.47 5.78 6.34
CA PHE A 60 4.75 7.10 5.81
C PHE A 60 4.90 6.97 4.31
N ARG A 61 4.23 7.84 3.56
CA ARG A 61 4.47 7.93 2.12
C ARG A 61 5.76 8.70 1.90
N ILE A 62 6.70 8.09 1.19
CA ILE A 62 7.96 8.72 0.79
C ILE A 62 8.08 8.66 -0.73
N SER A 63 8.52 9.74 -1.35
CA SER A 63 8.88 9.76 -2.78
C SER A 63 10.39 9.70 -2.85
N MET A 64 10.95 8.60 -3.37
CA MET A 64 12.39 8.51 -3.61
C MET A 64 12.70 9.09 -4.99
N GLN A 65 13.68 9.99 -5.09
CA GLN A 65 14.16 10.44 -6.41
C GLN A 65 14.74 9.23 -7.15
N ASN A 66 14.28 9.01 -8.40
CA ASN A 66 14.56 7.87 -9.30
C ASN A 66 13.78 6.55 -9.12
N ASN A 67 12.85 6.40 -8.18
CA ASN A 67 11.85 5.32 -8.22
C ASN A 67 10.75 5.60 -7.18
N GLU A 68 9.49 5.78 -7.59
CA GLU A 68 8.37 5.77 -6.62
C GLU A 68 8.24 4.34 -6.08
N ALA A 69 8.55 4.16 -4.79
CA ALA A 69 8.45 2.88 -4.08
C ALA A 69 7.09 2.72 -3.40
#